data_AF-A0A166R2K1-F1
#
_entry.id   AF-A0A166R2K1-F1
#
_cell.length_a   1.000
_cell.length_b   1.000
_cell.length_c   1.000
_cell.angle_alpha   90.00
_cell.angle_beta   90.00
_cell.angle_gamma   90.00
#
_symmetry.space_group_name_H-M   'P 1'
#
loop_
_entity.id
_entity.type
_entity.pdbx_description
1 polymer ?
#
loop_
_entity_poly.entity_id
_entity_poly.type
_entity_poly.pdbx_seq_one_letter_code
_entity_poly.pdbx_strand_id
1 'polypeptide(L)'
;MRVLTIIPAIIEMMSHSEVLRHKMASTPGVVTMITKYWMAEGSVNLESAFAAAGAPHPFTKTLIILIKPENRPSTCLPEFIAAVPGGAKSAAAHAIMQLNAVVGQPLLPRHFYTVRNHTTLIGNLSFSTTPTLLLELLCQGMIPSTVRTLVWLEKQPTNTPDEAQTACETLDAAIMCSNGPSWVVQALDAGLLPAALKSASRITLQLEKPRSLQYATLLPNFLCQYLVYKSVVRSAAKALRRTARLDVDRSRGGPIWDAWGVFEALARDRIALKESLDEKESKSQKCHRGDCRTVMDPDDLLRCTGCISAIYCDRACQKMDWPLHKLACKKTQQLLRDGIAVPMSPGETRFIGKIVFKDIGENGELMKALLTAHPDKQSSRRSSSEFVFHFDYTRVPSTMRLLLTSDLSGMHAEWDKIVEDCVRSEGEMMVATAEVQRGSMTRTLVYPFPTTMIIKKSLKPGKQVRSRDDPDKLEHWRLDDI
;
A
#
# COMPACT_ATOMS: atom_id res chain seq x y z
N MET A 1 42.35 -7.52 -9.51
CA MET A 1 41.19 -8.06 -10.24
C MET A 1 40.91 -9.53 -9.95
N ARG A 2 41.83 -10.48 -10.21
CA ARG A 2 41.60 -11.92 -9.92
C ARG A 2 41.18 -12.19 -8.46
N VAL A 3 41.78 -11.52 -7.48
CA VAL A 3 41.42 -11.64 -6.05
C VAL A 3 39.99 -11.14 -5.75
N LEU A 4 39.53 -10.09 -6.44
CA LEU A 4 38.21 -9.49 -6.21
C LEU A 4 37.05 -10.35 -6.72
N THR A 5 37.30 -11.24 -7.68
CA THR A 5 36.31 -12.23 -8.14
C THR A 5 36.39 -13.54 -7.36
N ILE A 6 37.56 -13.87 -6.79
CA ILE A 6 37.77 -15.09 -5.99
C ILE A 6 37.02 -15.03 -4.65
N ILE A 7 37.05 -13.88 -3.97
CA ILE A 7 36.40 -13.74 -2.64
C ILE A 7 34.88 -14.05 -2.72
N PRO A 8 34.09 -13.42 -3.61
CA PRO A 8 32.69 -13.77 -3.81
C PRO A 8 32.46 -15.24 -4.13
N ALA A 9 33.28 -15.84 -5.00
CA ALA A 9 33.15 -17.23 -5.42
C ALA A 9 33.40 -18.23 -4.28
N ILE A 10 34.40 -17.98 -3.42
CA ILE A 10 34.68 -18.81 -2.24
C ILE A 10 33.51 -18.73 -1.25
N ILE A 11 33.01 -17.52 -0.97
CA ILE A 11 31.89 -17.35 -0.04
C ILE A 11 30.64 -18.04 -0.58
N GLU A 12 30.36 -17.91 -1.88
CA GLU A 12 29.25 -18.62 -2.53
C GLU A 12 29.38 -20.14 -2.34
N MET A 13 30.53 -20.72 -2.67
CA MET A 13 30.78 -22.15 -2.51
C MET A 13 30.63 -22.63 -1.06
N MET A 14 31.17 -21.89 -0.09
CA MET A 14 31.04 -22.23 1.33
C MET A 14 29.60 -22.11 1.84
N SER A 15 28.81 -21.22 1.25
CA SER A 15 27.44 -20.93 1.71
C SER A 15 26.41 -22.03 1.44
N HIS A 16 26.76 -23.04 0.64
CA HIS A 16 25.96 -24.25 0.46
C HIS A 16 25.76 -25.00 1.79
N SER A 17 26.70 -24.88 2.73
CA SER A 17 26.51 -25.33 4.11
C SER A 17 25.94 -24.18 4.94
N GLU A 18 24.78 -24.40 5.54
CA GLU A 18 24.14 -23.44 6.44
C GLU A 18 25.02 -23.09 7.65
N VAL A 19 25.72 -24.09 8.21
CA VAL A 19 26.66 -23.90 9.32
C VAL A 19 27.82 -23.01 8.90
N LEU A 20 28.40 -23.24 7.71
CA LEU A 20 29.49 -22.40 7.20
C LEU A 20 29.00 -20.99 6.88
N ARG A 21 27.82 -20.85 6.26
CA ARG A 21 27.20 -19.54 5.99
C ARG A 21 27.02 -18.74 7.28
N HIS A 22 26.45 -19.36 8.32
CA HIS A 22 26.28 -18.73 9.62
C HIS A 22 27.62 -18.34 10.23
N LYS A 23 28.62 -19.23 10.23
CA LYS A 23 29.98 -18.92 10.72
C LYS A 23 30.62 -17.75 9.97
N MET A 24 30.51 -17.71 8.65
CA MET A 24 31.03 -16.59 7.85
C MET A 24 30.34 -15.28 8.18
N ALA A 25 29.00 -15.27 8.27
CA ALA A 25 28.23 -14.09 8.61
C ALA A 25 28.45 -13.62 10.07
N SER A 26 28.81 -14.53 10.97
CA SER A 26 29.18 -14.23 12.37
C SER A 26 30.65 -13.85 12.55
N THR A 27 31.50 -14.05 11.53
CA THR A 27 32.93 -13.75 11.63
C THR A 27 33.15 -12.24 11.54
N PRO A 28 33.73 -11.61 12.56
CA PRO A 28 33.93 -10.16 12.57
C PRO A 28 34.70 -9.66 11.36
N GLY A 29 34.18 -8.63 10.69
CA GLY A 29 34.85 -7.98 9.57
C GLY A 29 34.52 -8.56 8.19
N VAL A 30 33.96 -9.78 8.11
CA VAL A 30 33.55 -10.37 6.82
C VAL A 30 32.41 -9.55 6.21
N VAL A 31 31.35 -9.29 6.96
CA VAL A 31 30.23 -8.47 6.49
C VAL A 31 30.69 -7.05 6.20
N THR A 32 31.54 -6.47 7.05
CA THR A 32 32.13 -5.15 6.83
C THR A 32 32.87 -5.07 5.49
N MET A 33 33.74 -6.03 5.21
CA MET A 33 34.55 -6.06 3.98
C MET A 33 33.65 -6.16 2.75
N ILE A 34 32.71 -7.11 2.73
CA ILE A 34 31.80 -7.32 1.59
C ILE A 34 30.91 -6.09 1.38
N THR A 35 30.45 -5.44 2.46
CA THR A 35 29.64 -4.22 2.38
C THR A 35 30.42 -3.06 1.76
N LYS A 36 31.69 -2.87 2.12
CA LYS A 36 32.54 -1.83 1.51
C LYS A 36 32.74 -2.03 0.01
N TYR A 37 32.94 -3.29 -0.42
CA TYR A 37 33.03 -3.60 -1.84
C TYR A 37 31.70 -3.39 -2.57
N TRP A 38 30.58 -3.79 -1.96
CA TRP A 38 29.25 -3.52 -2.49
C TRP A 38 28.95 -2.03 -2.67
N MET A 39 29.39 -1.18 -1.73
CA MET A 39 29.27 0.28 -1.89
C MET A 39 30.08 0.82 -3.06
N ALA A 40 31.16 0.14 -3.46
CA ALA A 40 31.97 0.48 -4.62
C ALA A 40 31.50 -0.17 -5.94
N GLU A 41 30.58 -1.15 -5.88
CA GLU A 41 29.94 -1.74 -7.06
C GLU A 41 29.12 -0.71 -7.84
N GLY A 42 29.12 -0.81 -9.17
CA GLY A 42 28.54 0.19 -10.05
C GLY A 42 29.45 1.39 -10.34
N SER A 43 30.67 1.46 -9.78
CA SER A 43 31.70 2.37 -10.29
C SER A 43 32.23 1.88 -11.64
N VAL A 44 32.42 2.80 -12.60
CA VAL A 44 32.79 2.49 -14.00
C VAL A 44 34.02 1.58 -14.10
N ASN A 45 35.00 1.79 -13.23
CA ASN A 45 36.26 1.06 -13.23
C ASN A 45 36.14 -0.40 -12.73
N LEU A 46 35.24 -0.67 -11.77
CA LEU A 46 35.05 -2.01 -11.23
C LEU A 46 34.03 -2.80 -12.06
N GLU A 47 32.96 -2.15 -12.52
CA GLU A 47 31.87 -2.82 -13.21
C GLU A 47 32.31 -3.39 -14.57
N SER A 48 33.12 -2.63 -15.33
CA SER A 48 33.68 -3.10 -16.60
C SER A 48 34.53 -4.35 -16.43
N ALA A 49 35.28 -4.43 -15.34
CA ALA A 49 36.16 -5.56 -15.06
C ALA A 49 35.40 -6.78 -14.51
N PHE A 50 34.32 -6.59 -13.75
CA PHE A 50 33.43 -7.68 -13.32
C PHE A 50 32.60 -8.25 -14.48
N ALA A 51 32.09 -7.38 -15.36
CA ALA A 51 31.40 -7.80 -16.56
C ALA A 51 32.30 -8.62 -17.49
N ALA A 52 33.57 -8.21 -17.66
CA ALA A 52 34.57 -8.97 -18.44
C ALA A 52 34.87 -10.36 -17.83
N ALA A 53 34.71 -10.52 -16.51
CA ALA A 53 34.88 -11.78 -15.81
C ALA A 53 33.60 -12.65 -15.77
N GLY A 54 32.50 -12.22 -16.40
CA GLY A 54 31.23 -12.96 -16.44
C GLY A 54 30.44 -12.95 -15.13
N ALA A 55 30.81 -12.11 -14.17
CA ALA A 55 30.17 -12.05 -12.85
C ALA A 55 29.78 -10.60 -12.49
N PRO A 56 28.72 -10.03 -13.10
CA PRO A 56 28.26 -8.67 -12.78
C PRO A 56 27.72 -8.59 -11.35
N HIS A 57 28.04 -7.50 -10.63
CA HIS A 57 27.65 -7.26 -9.24
C HIS A 57 27.91 -8.44 -8.26
N PRO A 58 29.14 -8.99 -8.20
CA PRO A 58 29.41 -10.20 -7.44
C PRO A 58 29.24 -10.04 -5.91
N PHE A 59 29.52 -8.86 -5.36
CA PHE A 59 29.34 -8.54 -3.94
C PHE A 59 27.88 -8.30 -3.57
N THR A 60 27.04 -7.80 -4.48
CA THR A 60 25.59 -7.79 -4.28
C THR A 60 25.08 -9.21 -4.04
N LYS A 61 25.50 -10.18 -4.87
CA LYS A 61 25.17 -11.59 -4.71
C LYS A 61 25.71 -12.17 -3.39
N THR A 62 26.97 -11.87 -3.06
CA THR A 62 27.57 -12.30 -1.79
C THR A 62 26.84 -11.74 -0.57
N LEU A 63 26.42 -10.47 -0.60
CA LEU A 63 25.62 -9.89 0.47
C LEU A 63 24.30 -10.62 0.64
N ILE A 64 23.55 -10.88 -0.43
CA ILE A 64 22.28 -11.63 -0.37
C ILE A 64 22.45 -12.93 0.42
N ILE A 65 23.55 -13.65 0.19
CA ILE A 65 23.88 -14.88 0.88
C ILE A 65 24.16 -14.65 2.37
N LEU A 66 25.01 -13.67 2.70
CA LEU A 66 25.44 -13.41 4.09
C LEU A 66 24.33 -12.81 4.95
N ILE A 67 23.50 -11.93 4.37
CA ILE A 67 22.41 -11.24 5.07
C ILE A 67 21.05 -11.92 4.89
N LYS A 68 21.05 -13.15 4.36
CA LYS A 68 19.83 -13.97 4.18
C LYS A 68 19.09 -14.10 5.52
N PRO A 69 17.76 -13.80 5.60
CA PRO A 69 17.04 -13.74 6.87
C PRO A 69 17.09 -15.04 7.70
N GLU A 70 17.06 -16.20 7.03
CA GLU A 70 17.05 -17.50 7.68
C GLU A 70 18.39 -17.80 8.36
N ASN A 71 18.34 -17.90 9.69
CA ASN A 71 19.49 -18.16 10.57
C ASN A 71 20.59 -17.09 10.49
N ARG A 72 20.19 -15.84 10.18
CA ARG A 72 21.05 -14.66 10.19
C ARG A 72 21.57 -14.34 11.60
N PRO A 73 22.88 -14.16 11.79
CA PRO A 73 23.43 -13.65 13.05
C PRO A 73 22.88 -12.26 13.39
N SER A 74 22.56 -12.01 14.65
CA SER A 74 22.03 -10.72 15.12
C SER A 74 23.00 -9.55 14.91
N THR A 75 24.31 -9.82 14.84
CA THR A 75 25.39 -8.85 14.60
C THR A 75 25.49 -8.42 13.13
N CYS A 76 24.92 -9.19 12.20
CA CYS A 76 25.14 -9.03 10.76
C CYS A 76 24.63 -7.69 10.22
N LEU A 77 23.37 -7.32 10.52
CA LEU A 77 22.80 -6.04 10.06
C LEU A 77 23.41 -4.81 10.75
N PRO A 78 23.66 -4.81 12.07
CA PRO A 78 24.45 -3.76 12.72
C PRO A 78 25.83 -3.55 12.08
N GLU A 79 26.56 -4.63 11.78
CA GLU A 79 27.86 -4.56 11.12
C GLU A 79 27.75 -4.00 9.70
N PHE A 80 26.76 -4.46 8.92
CA PHE A 80 26.45 -3.90 7.60
C PHE A 80 26.21 -2.38 7.67
N ILE A 81 25.37 -1.92 8.61
CA ILE A 81 25.06 -0.49 8.78
C ILE A 81 26.32 0.30 9.15
N ALA A 82 27.12 -0.21 10.08
CA ALA A 82 28.35 0.44 10.53
C ALA A 82 29.42 0.54 9.43
N ALA A 83 29.42 -0.41 8.49
CA ALA A 83 30.36 -0.43 7.37
C ALA A 83 30.04 0.60 6.28
N VAL A 84 28.81 1.11 6.22
CA VAL A 84 28.37 2.08 5.20
C VAL A 84 28.60 3.52 5.69
N PRO A 85 29.37 4.34 4.97
CA PRO A 85 29.47 5.77 5.26
C PRO A 85 28.09 6.43 5.21
N GLY A 86 27.69 7.08 6.30
CA GLY A 86 26.34 7.67 6.42
C GLY A 86 25.23 6.66 6.77
N GLY A 87 25.60 5.46 7.21
CA GLY A 87 24.73 4.49 7.88
C GLY A 87 23.56 3.98 7.04
N ALA A 88 22.47 3.61 7.72
CA ALA A 88 21.29 2.96 7.14
C ALA A 88 20.66 3.77 5.98
N LYS A 89 20.62 5.10 6.10
CA LYS A 89 20.11 5.99 5.06
C LYS A 89 20.90 5.86 3.75
N SER A 90 22.22 5.86 3.84
CA SER A 90 23.09 5.77 2.66
C SER A 90 23.06 4.36 2.06
N ALA A 91 22.95 3.34 2.91
CA ALA A 91 22.75 1.95 2.47
C ALA A 91 21.44 1.80 1.68
N ALA A 92 20.34 2.32 2.22
CA ALA A 92 19.03 2.31 1.56
C ALA A 92 19.06 3.09 0.23
N ALA A 93 19.66 4.29 0.21
CA ALA A 93 19.78 5.09 -0.99
C ALA A 93 20.58 4.36 -2.08
N HIS A 94 21.70 3.73 -1.72
CA HIS A 94 22.52 2.95 -2.65
C HIS A 94 21.76 1.74 -3.20
N ALA A 95 21.08 0.96 -2.35
CA ALA A 95 20.30 -0.19 -2.80
C ALA A 95 19.20 0.19 -3.81
N ILE A 96 18.44 1.25 -3.52
CA ILE A 96 17.39 1.74 -4.42
C ILE A 96 17.96 2.33 -5.72
N MET A 97 19.08 3.06 -5.62
CA MET A 97 19.76 3.63 -6.79
C MET A 97 20.22 2.53 -7.75
N GLN A 98 20.86 1.48 -7.26
CA GLN A 98 21.35 0.37 -8.07
C GLN A 98 20.20 -0.37 -8.78
N LEU A 99 19.12 -0.69 -8.07
CA LEU A 99 17.93 -1.30 -8.69
C LEU A 99 17.39 -0.43 -9.83
N ASN A 100 17.22 0.88 -9.56
CA ASN A 100 16.66 1.81 -10.55
C ASN A 100 17.59 2.01 -11.76
N ALA A 101 18.90 1.98 -11.56
CA ALA A 101 19.88 2.09 -12.63
C ALA A 101 19.78 0.91 -13.62
N VAL A 102 19.47 -0.30 -13.13
CA VAL A 102 19.33 -1.50 -13.96
C VAL A 102 17.95 -1.57 -14.61
N VAL A 103 16.87 -1.29 -13.87
CA VAL A 103 15.48 -1.26 -14.40
C VAL A 103 15.30 -0.19 -15.48
N GLY A 104 16.08 0.89 -15.42
CA GLY A 104 16.07 1.97 -16.42
C GLY A 104 16.77 1.65 -17.75
N GLN A 105 17.49 0.53 -17.86
CA GLN A 105 18.25 0.17 -19.06
C GLN A 105 17.41 -0.60 -20.11
N PRO A 106 17.81 -0.57 -21.39
CA PRO A 106 17.19 -1.37 -22.45
C PRO A 106 17.21 -2.87 -22.14
N LEU A 107 16.22 -3.60 -22.66
CA LEU A 107 15.98 -5.02 -22.38
C LEU A 107 17.13 -5.91 -22.88
N LEU A 108 17.94 -6.44 -21.96
CA LEU A 108 18.92 -7.50 -22.24
C LEU A 108 18.78 -8.63 -21.21
N PRO A 109 18.91 -9.91 -21.61
CA PRO A 109 18.77 -11.07 -20.70
C PRO A 109 19.67 -11.01 -19.46
N ARG A 110 20.89 -10.47 -19.58
CA ARG A 110 21.82 -10.29 -18.46
C ARG A 110 21.30 -9.35 -17.35
N HIS A 111 20.42 -8.41 -17.69
CA HIS A 111 19.81 -7.52 -16.69
C HIS A 111 18.83 -8.26 -15.79
N PHE A 112 18.31 -9.42 -16.22
CA PHE A 112 17.37 -10.20 -15.44
C PHE A 112 17.98 -10.66 -14.10
N TYR A 113 19.15 -11.29 -14.15
CA TYR A 113 19.84 -11.79 -12.96
C TYR A 113 20.23 -10.65 -12.01
N THR A 114 20.68 -9.52 -12.57
CA THR A 114 21.03 -8.33 -11.80
C THR A 114 19.81 -7.72 -11.10
N VAL A 115 18.68 -7.56 -11.81
CA VAL A 115 17.43 -7.07 -11.21
C VAL A 115 16.99 -7.97 -10.06
N ARG A 116 16.99 -9.29 -10.28
CA ARG A 116 16.68 -10.28 -9.23
C ARG A 116 17.55 -10.06 -8.00
N ASN A 117 18.86 -9.99 -8.16
CA ASN A 117 19.77 -9.84 -7.04
C ASN A 117 19.50 -8.55 -6.25
N HIS A 118 19.28 -7.42 -6.92
CA HIS A 118 18.94 -6.17 -6.22
C HIS A 118 17.59 -6.26 -5.51
N THR A 119 16.57 -6.85 -6.13
CA THR A 119 15.26 -7.05 -5.50
C THR A 119 15.34 -7.96 -4.28
N THR A 120 16.07 -9.08 -4.37
CA THR A 120 16.30 -9.98 -3.22
C THR A 120 17.10 -9.31 -2.12
N LEU A 121 18.13 -8.52 -2.45
CA LEU A 121 18.89 -7.77 -1.46
C LEU A 121 17.98 -6.78 -0.70
N ILE A 122 17.16 -6.03 -1.42
CA ILE A 122 16.18 -5.10 -0.83
C ILE A 122 15.21 -5.86 0.07
N GLY A 123 14.70 -7.02 -0.36
CA GLY A 123 13.84 -7.88 0.45
C GLY A 123 14.53 -8.33 1.76
N ASN A 124 15.78 -8.79 1.69
CA ASN A 124 16.56 -9.22 2.85
C ASN A 124 16.83 -8.08 3.85
N LEU A 125 17.05 -6.87 3.35
CA LEU A 125 17.23 -5.65 4.15
C LEU A 125 15.91 -5.13 4.75
N SER A 126 14.77 -5.49 4.14
CA SER A 126 13.43 -5.10 4.54
C SER A 126 12.83 -5.99 5.65
N PHE A 127 13.50 -7.08 6.01
CA PHE A 127 12.95 -8.06 6.97
C PHE A 127 12.97 -7.56 8.43
N SER A 128 11.99 -8.00 9.23
CA SER A 128 11.52 -7.40 10.50
C SER A 128 12.54 -7.23 11.63
N THR A 129 13.75 -7.80 11.55
CA THR A 129 14.74 -7.71 12.64
C THR A 129 15.45 -6.36 12.73
N THR A 130 15.29 -5.46 11.75
CA THR A 130 15.90 -4.12 11.78
C THR A 130 14.98 -3.08 11.14
N PRO A 131 13.99 -2.56 11.89
CA PRO A 131 12.97 -1.65 11.34
C PRO A 131 13.57 -0.37 10.75
N THR A 132 14.73 0.09 11.23
CA THR A 132 15.42 1.28 10.72
C THR A 132 15.77 1.17 9.23
N LEU A 133 16.26 0.02 8.76
CA LEU A 133 16.61 -0.16 7.34
C LEU A 133 15.38 -0.13 6.45
N LEU A 134 14.30 -0.80 6.88
CA LEU A 134 13.02 -0.81 6.18
C LEU A 134 12.43 0.60 6.06
N LEU A 135 12.43 1.37 7.16
CA LEU A 135 11.93 2.75 7.17
C LEU A 135 12.77 3.67 6.27
N GLU A 136 14.09 3.50 6.25
CA GLU A 136 14.97 4.24 5.33
C GLU A 136 14.74 3.81 3.88
N LEU A 137 14.59 2.53 3.57
CA LEU A 137 14.25 2.04 2.23
C LEU A 137 12.92 2.62 1.73
N LEU A 138 11.89 2.63 2.59
CA LEU A 138 10.61 3.28 2.31
C LEU A 138 10.79 4.77 1.97
N CYS A 139 11.59 5.49 2.77
CA CYS A 139 11.89 6.91 2.54
C CYS A 139 12.67 7.17 1.24
N GLN A 140 13.46 6.20 0.77
CA GLN A 140 14.20 6.28 -0.50
C GLN A 140 13.38 5.84 -1.73
N GLY A 141 12.09 5.53 -1.56
CA GLY A 141 11.22 5.16 -2.67
C GLY A 141 11.31 3.67 -3.03
N MET A 142 11.44 2.80 -2.03
CA MET A 142 11.35 1.34 -2.23
C MET A 142 10.07 0.93 -2.96
N ILE A 143 8.89 1.37 -2.48
CA ILE A 143 7.60 1.02 -3.09
C ILE A 143 7.55 1.31 -4.60
N PRO A 144 7.76 2.55 -5.08
CA PRO A 144 7.69 2.83 -6.52
C PRO A 144 8.82 2.14 -7.31
N SER A 145 9.95 1.82 -6.69
CA SER A 145 11.03 1.07 -7.36
C SER A 145 10.64 -0.40 -7.54
N THR A 146 10.11 -1.05 -6.50
CA THR A 146 9.62 -2.43 -6.56
C THR A 146 8.45 -2.58 -7.53
N VAL A 147 7.49 -1.65 -7.55
CA VAL A 147 6.38 -1.68 -8.53
C VAL A 147 6.90 -1.50 -9.96
N ARG A 148 7.88 -0.62 -10.19
CA ARG A 148 8.52 -0.49 -11.52
C ARG A 148 9.24 -1.77 -11.93
N THR A 149 9.86 -2.49 -10.99
CA THR A 149 10.44 -3.80 -11.25
C THR A 149 9.37 -4.81 -11.69
N LEU A 150 8.20 -4.85 -11.06
CA LEU A 150 7.08 -5.70 -11.49
C LEU A 150 6.63 -5.37 -12.92
N VAL A 151 6.48 -4.08 -13.23
CA VAL A 151 6.15 -3.62 -14.60
C VAL A 151 7.24 -3.99 -15.61
N TRP A 152 8.51 -3.96 -15.20
CA TRP A 152 9.64 -4.35 -16.04
C TRP A 152 9.67 -5.86 -16.28
N LEU A 153 9.38 -6.68 -15.25
CA LEU A 153 9.29 -8.14 -15.33
C LEU A 153 8.16 -8.59 -16.26
N GLU A 154 7.05 -7.85 -16.31
CA GLU A 154 5.95 -8.10 -17.24
C GLU A 154 6.39 -8.09 -18.71
N LYS A 155 7.42 -7.32 -19.07
CA LYS A 155 7.92 -7.26 -20.44
C LYS A 155 8.87 -8.42 -20.81
N GLN A 156 9.19 -9.30 -19.86
CA GLN A 156 10.14 -10.42 -20.06
C GLN A 156 9.46 -11.73 -20.51
N PRO A 157 10.19 -12.64 -21.19
CA PRO A 157 9.71 -14.00 -21.51
C PRO A 157 9.35 -14.82 -20.26
N THR A 158 8.37 -15.73 -20.39
CA THR A 158 7.57 -16.38 -19.33
C THR A 158 8.28 -17.36 -18.38
N ASN A 159 9.59 -17.53 -18.43
CA ASN A 159 10.29 -18.64 -17.74
C ASN A 159 10.90 -18.28 -16.36
N THR A 160 10.44 -17.22 -15.70
CA THR A 160 11.09 -16.74 -14.46
C THR A 160 10.08 -16.47 -13.33
N PRO A 161 9.69 -17.51 -12.56
CA PRO A 161 8.63 -17.48 -11.53
C PRO A 161 9.01 -16.80 -10.20
N ASP A 162 10.24 -16.98 -9.74
CA ASP A 162 10.63 -16.69 -8.34
C ASP A 162 10.77 -15.17 -8.06
N GLU A 163 10.90 -14.36 -9.11
CA GLU A 163 11.24 -12.94 -8.99
C GLU A 163 10.03 -12.04 -8.71
N ALA A 164 8.88 -12.34 -9.32
CA ALA A 164 7.63 -11.63 -9.02
C ALA A 164 7.22 -11.86 -7.56
N GLN A 165 7.49 -13.07 -7.04
CA GLN A 165 7.25 -13.42 -5.65
C GLN A 165 8.05 -12.54 -4.68
N THR A 166 9.36 -12.41 -4.88
CA THR A 166 10.22 -11.61 -3.98
C THR A 166 9.81 -10.12 -3.98
N ALA A 167 9.41 -9.59 -5.14
CA ALA A 167 8.92 -8.23 -5.25
C ALA A 167 7.58 -8.04 -4.49
N CYS A 168 6.66 -9.00 -4.58
CA CYS A 168 5.39 -8.97 -3.85
C CYS A 168 5.61 -9.07 -2.33
N GLU A 169 6.43 -10.01 -1.85
CA GLU A 169 6.75 -10.15 -0.42
C GLU A 169 7.35 -8.86 0.17
N THR A 170 8.19 -8.17 -0.62
CA THR A 170 8.74 -6.86 -0.25
C THR A 170 7.66 -5.79 -0.13
N LEU A 171 6.68 -5.76 -1.05
CA LEU A 171 5.55 -4.84 -0.99
C LEU A 171 4.64 -5.12 0.22
N ASP A 172 4.39 -6.39 0.52
CA ASP A 172 3.55 -6.79 1.65
C ASP A 172 4.16 -6.34 2.99
N ALA A 173 5.45 -6.64 3.21
CA ALA A 173 6.18 -6.19 4.38
C ALA A 173 6.17 -4.64 4.51
N ALA A 174 6.31 -3.96 3.37
CA ALA A 174 6.34 -2.50 3.31
C ALA A 174 4.99 -1.86 3.63
N ILE A 175 3.88 -2.38 3.11
CA ILE A 175 2.55 -1.83 3.39
C ILE A 175 2.13 -2.15 4.83
N MET A 176 2.55 -3.29 5.39
CA MET A 176 2.37 -3.62 6.81
C MET A 176 3.22 -2.76 7.76
N CYS A 177 4.08 -1.88 7.26
CA CYS A 177 4.74 -0.89 8.12
C CYS A 177 3.77 0.20 8.57
N SER A 178 4.16 0.91 9.64
CA SER A 178 3.45 2.11 10.05
C SER A 178 3.28 3.06 8.86
N ASN A 179 2.15 3.77 8.86
CA ASN A 179 1.74 4.61 7.74
C ASN A 179 1.30 3.86 6.48
N GLY A 180 0.90 2.59 6.58
CA GLY A 180 0.35 1.75 5.50
C GLY A 180 -0.44 2.46 4.37
N PRO A 181 -1.41 3.35 4.66
CA PRO A 181 -2.17 4.05 3.60
C PRO A 181 -1.27 4.85 2.63
N SER A 182 -0.17 5.39 3.15
CA SER A 182 0.86 6.12 2.40
C SER A 182 1.55 5.24 1.37
N TRP A 183 1.89 4.01 1.77
CA TRP A 183 2.59 3.04 0.96
C TRP A 183 1.66 2.47 -0.11
N VAL A 184 0.39 2.25 0.23
CA VAL A 184 -0.65 1.89 -0.74
C VAL A 184 -0.82 2.97 -1.82
N VAL A 185 -0.91 4.25 -1.42
CA VAL A 185 -0.96 5.37 -2.38
C VAL A 185 0.22 5.33 -3.34
N GLN A 186 1.45 5.19 -2.83
CA GLN A 186 2.63 5.10 -3.69
C GLN A 186 2.59 3.90 -4.64
N ALA A 187 2.13 2.75 -4.16
CA ALA A 187 2.05 1.54 -4.98
C ALA A 187 1.03 1.70 -6.13
N LEU A 188 -0.16 2.22 -5.82
CA LEU A 188 -1.20 2.50 -6.81
C LEU A 188 -0.73 3.54 -7.84
N ASP A 189 -0.14 4.64 -7.38
CA ASP A 189 0.35 5.72 -8.25
C ASP A 189 1.49 5.22 -9.17
N ALA A 190 2.34 4.30 -8.68
CA ALA A 190 3.41 3.66 -9.44
C ALA A 190 2.93 2.61 -10.45
N GLY A 191 1.63 2.22 -10.44
CA GLY A 191 1.05 1.30 -11.40
C GLY A 191 0.93 -0.15 -10.93
N LEU A 192 0.80 -0.38 -9.63
CA LEU A 192 0.65 -1.72 -9.05
C LEU A 192 -0.52 -2.51 -9.67
N LEU A 193 -1.71 -1.90 -9.82
CA LEU A 193 -2.88 -2.60 -10.35
C LEU A 193 -2.67 -3.08 -11.81
N PRO A 194 -2.24 -2.22 -12.77
CA PRO A 194 -1.86 -2.69 -14.10
C PRO A 194 -0.83 -3.82 -14.08
N ALA A 195 0.21 -3.71 -13.25
CA ALA A 195 1.27 -4.71 -13.16
C ALA A 195 0.73 -6.06 -12.65
N ALA A 196 -0.10 -6.03 -11.61
CA ALA A 196 -0.69 -7.23 -11.01
C ALA A 196 -1.63 -7.94 -12.00
N LEU A 197 -2.52 -7.21 -12.67
CA LEU A 197 -3.49 -7.79 -13.61
C LEU A 197 -2.82 -8.37 -14.87
N LYS A 198 -1.83 -7.69 -15.44
CA LYS A 198 -1.05 -8.22 -16.57
C LYS A 198 -0.23 -9.45 -16.18
N SER A 199 0.23 -9.51 -14.93
CA SER A 199 0.97 -10.66 -14.39
C SER A 199 0.05 -11.81 -13.97
N ALA A 200 -1.27 -11.61 -13.95
CA ALA A 200 -2.23 -12.56 -13.39
C ALA A 200 -2.15 -13.93 -14.08
N SER A 201 -2.16 -13.97 -15.43
CA SER A 201 -2.08 -15.24 -16.17
C SER A 201 -0.78 -16.01 -15.91
N ARG A 202 0.35 -15.31 -15.70
CA ARG A 202 1.64 -15.92 -15.34
C ARG A 202 1.60 -16.53 -13.95
N ILE A 203 1.00 -15.83 -12.99
CA ILE A 203 0.82 -16.31 -11.62
C ILE A 203 -0.16 -17.48 -11.60
N THR A 204 -1.24 -17.43 -12.40
CA THR A 204 -2.25 -18.48 -12.53
C THR A 204 -1.67 -19.78 -13.10
N LEU A 205 -0.81 -19.69 -14.12
CA LEU A 205 -0.10 -20.86 -14.69
C LEU A 205 0.85 -21.53 -13.69
N GLN A 206 1.17 -20.88 -12.58
CA GLN A 206 2.07 -21.37 -11.54
C GLN A 206 1.34 -21.83 -10.26
N LEU A 207 -0.01 -21.83 -10.26
CA LEU A 207 -0.88 -22.16 -9.12
C LEU A 207 -0.79 -23.60 -8.60
N GLU A 208 0.11 -24.44 -9.14
CA GLU A 208 0.44 -25.74 -8.54
C GLU A 208 1.20 -25.60 -7.21
N LYS A 209 1.75 -24.42 -6.88
CA LYS A 209 2.44 -24.16 -5.60
C LYS A 209 1.53 -23.50 -4.55
N PRO A 210 1.50 -23.96 -3.28
CA PRO A 210 0.68 -23.36 -2.22
C PRO A 210 0.94 -21.87 -1.96
N ARG A 211 2.18 -21.39 -2.18
CA ARG A 211 2.56 -19.98 -1.99
C ARG A 211 1.96 -19.05 -3.05
N SER A 212 1.79 -19.49 -4.31
CA SER A 212 1.20 -18.68 -5.40
C SER A 212 -0.27 -18.28 -5.15
N LEU A 213 -1.04 -19.13 -4.47
CA LEU A 213 -2.44 -18.88 -4.14
C LEU A 213 -2.61 -17.78 -3.07
N GLN A 214 -1.65 -17.66 -2.15
CA GLN A 214 -1.63 -16.56 -1.18
C GLN A 214 -1.46 -15.21 -1.87
N TYR A 215 -0.52 -15.04 -2.81
CA TYR A 215 -0.32 -13.76 -3.49
C TYR A 215 -1.51 -13.32 -4.35
N ALA A 216 -2.16 -14.28 -5.01
CA ALA A 216 -3.30 -14.02 -5.89
C ALA A 216 -4.48 -13.37 -5.18
N THR A 217 -4.66 -13.71 -3.90
CA THR A 217 -5.77 -13.22 -3.07
C THR A 217 -5.33 -12.08 -2.16
N LEU A 218 -4.07 -12.06 -1.71
CA LEU A 218 -3.59 -11.13 -0.70
C LEU A 218 -3.48 -9.70 -1.23
N LEU A 219 -2.92 -9.47 -2.42
CA LEU A 219 -2.70 -8.10 -2.88
C LEU A 219 -4.02 -7.32 -3.11
N PRO A 220 -5.03 -7.83 -3.85
CA PRO A 220 -6.27 -7.06 -4.03
C PRO A 220 -7.11 -6.99 -2.75
N ASN A 221 -7.21 -8.07 -1.96
CA ASN A 221 -7.98 -8.07 -0.71
C ASN A 221 -7.37 -7.16 0.34
N PHE A 222 -6.04 -7.05 0.37
CA PHE A 222 -5.37 -6.16 1.28
C PHE A 222 -5.52 -4.70 0.86
N LEU A 223 -5.45 -4.39 -0.44
CA LEU A 223 -5.75 -3.05 -0.95
C LEU A 223 -7.18 -2.60 -0.62
N CYS A 224 -8.15 -3.53 -0.60
CA CYS A 224 -9.53 -3.23 -0.22
C CYS A 224 -9.66 -2.62 1.17
N GLN A 225 -8.89 -3.11 2.16
CA GLN A 225 -8.91 -2.59 3.55
C GLN A 225 -8.51 -1.11 3.62
N TYR A 226 -7.70 -0.64 2.65
CA TYR A 226 -7.25 0.74 2.57
C TYR A 226 -8.19 1.66 1.78
N LEU A 227 -9.26 1.13 1.16
CA LEU A 227 -10.25 1.95 0.46
C LEU A 227 -11.13 2.80 1.40
N VAL A 228 -10.93 2.68 2.71
CA VAL A 228 -11.51 3.62 3.69
C VAL A 228 -10.81 4.98 3.71
N TYR A 229 -9.61 5.11 3.13
CA TYR A 229 -8.85 6.37 3.10
C TYR A 229 -9.13 7.16 1.82
N LYS A 230 -9.52 8.43 1.96
CA LYS A 230 -9.82 9.34 0.83
C LYS A 230 -8.64 9.46 -0.12
N SER A 231 -7.42 9.53 0.42
CA SER A 231 -6.17 9.60 -0.34
C SER A 231 -5.89 8.34 -1.16
N VAL A 232 -6.22 7.16 -0.63
CA VAL A 232 -6.11 5.87 -1.32
C VAL A 232 -7.18 5.74 -2.40
N VAL A 233 -8.43 6.10 -2.10
CA VAL A 233 -9.54 6.11 -3.08
C VAL A 233 -9.21 6.99 -4.29
N ARG A 234 -8.57 8.16 -4.07
CA ARG A 234 -8.09 9.00 -5.18
C ARG A 234 -7.08 8.27 -6.07
N SER A 235 -6.07 7.63 -5.47
CA SER A 235 -5.07 6.87 -6.23
C SER A 235 -5.66 5.62 -6.89
N ALA A 236 -6.64 4.98 -6.26
CA ALA A 236 -7.40 3.87 -6.83
C ALA A 236 -8.19 4.31 -8.07
N ALA A 237 -8.90 5.45 -8.02
CA ALA A 237 -9.61 5.99 -9.18
C ALA A 237 -8.67 6.20 -10.39
N LYS A 238 -7.49 6.77 -10.15
CA LYS A 238 -6.46 6.94 -11.19
C LYS A 238 -5.95 5.61 -11.73
N ALA A 239 -5.75 4.64 -10.85
CA ALA A 239 -5.30 3.31 -11.24
C ALA A 239 -6.38 2.54 -12.03
N LEU A 240 -7.65 2.62 -11.65
CA LEU A 240 -8.79 2.02 -12.37
C LEU A 240 -8.91 2.55 -13.81
N ARG A 241 -8.72 3.86 -14.01
CA ARG A 241 -8.73 4.43 -15.37
C ARG A 241 -7.57 3.92 -16.23
N ARG A 242 -6.42 3.64 -15.62
CA ARG A 242 -5.27 3.03 -16.32
C ARG A 242 -5.54 1.56 -16.65
N THR A 243 -6.16 0.81 -15.75
CA THR A 243 -6.47 -0.61 -15.97
C THR A 243 -7.59 -0.81 -17.00
N ALA A 244 -8.57 0.09 -17.07
CA ALA A 244 -9.63 0.04 -18.09
C ALA A 244 -9.10 0.12 -19.53
N ARG A 245 -7.87 0.62 -19.72
CA ARG A 245 -7.19 0.70 -21.04
C ARG A 245 -6.37 -0.55 -21.36
N LEU A 246 -6.30 -1.51 -20.45
CA LEU A 246 -5.53 -2.73 -20.66
C LEU A 246 -6.41 -3.75 -21.39
N ASP A 247 -5.89 -4.24 -22.51
CA ASP A 247 -6.45 -5.40 -23.20
C ASP A 247 -5.95 -6.67 -22.51
N VAL A 248 -6.68 -7.11 -21.47
CA VAL A 248 -6.35 -8.34 -20.73
C VAL A 248 -7.54 -9.28 -20.76
N ASP A 249 -7.29 -10.51 -21.21
CA ASP A 249 -8.25 -11.59 -21.21
C ASP A 249 -8.62 -11.99 -19.77
N ARG A 250 -9.83 -11.58 -19.35
CA ARG A 250 -10.38 -11.86 -18.01
C ARG A 250 -10.69 -13.34 -17.81
N SER A 251 -10.84 -14.11 -18.89
CA SER A 251 -11.24 -15.53 -18.81
C SER A 251 -10.15 -16.45 -18.28
N ARG A 252 -8.89 -15.98 -18.20
CA ARG A 252 -7.70 -16.80 -17.93
C ARG A 252 -6.99 -16.58 -16.59
N GLY A 253 -7.42 -15.66 -15.73
CA GLY A 253 -6.58 -15.30 -14.57
C GLY A 253 -7.11 -15.71 -13.19
N GLY A 254 -8.04 -16.67 -13.12
CA GLY A 254 -8.39 -17.38 -11.88
C GLY A 254 -8.65 -16.48 -10.65
N PRO A 255 -8.17 -16.85 -9.45
CA PRO A 255 -8.46 -16.14 -8.19
C PRO A 255 -8.06 -14.65 -8.17
N ILE A 256 -7.13 -14.22 -9.02
CA ILE A 256 -6.69 -12.81 -9.11
C ILE A 256 -7.80 -11.95 -9.70
N TRP A 257 -8.54 -12.45 -10.69
CA TRP A 257 -9.66 -11.69 -11.27
C TRP A 257 -10.88 -11.67 -10.38
N ASP A 258 -11.11 -12.72 -9.58
CA ASP A 258 -12.17 -12.70 -8.56
C ASP A 258 -11.87 -11.64 -7.50
N ALA A 259 -10.64 -11.63 -6.98
CA ALA A 259 -10.18 -10.63 -6.03
C ALA A 259 -10.17 -9.22 -6.64
N TRP A 260 -9.84 -9.10 -7.93
CA TRP A 260 -9.99 -7.85 -8.68
C TRP A 260 -11.45 -7.39 -8.75
N GLY A 261 -12.40 -8.30 -9.02
CA GLY A 261 -13.82 -7.96 -9.07
C GLY A 261 -14.33 -7.39 -7.75
N VAL A 262 -13.92 -7.98 -6.63
CA VAL A 262 -14.20 -7.47 -5.28
C VAL A 262 -13.59 -6.08 -5.08
N PHE A 263 -12.31 -5.91 -5.43
CA PHE A 263 -11.62 -4.62 -5.33
C PHE A 263 -12.28 -3.54 -6.21
N GLU A 264 -12.59 -3.85 -7.46
CA GLU A 264 -13.19 -2.92 -8.42
C GLU A 264 -14.56 -2.47 -7.95
N ALA A 265 -15.41 -3.39 -7.49
CA ALA A 265 -16.72 -3.06 -6.96
C ALA A 265 -16.63 -2.14 -5.74
N LEU A 266 -15.80 -2.49 -4.76
CA LEU A 266 -15.62 -1.68 -3.55
C LEU A 266 -15.00 -0.32 -3.88
N ALA A 267 -13.99 -0.27 -4.74
CA ALA A 267 -13.35 0.98 -5.12
C ALA A 267 -14.34 1.93 -5.82
N ARG A 268 -15.19 1.42 -6.71
CA ARG A 268 -16.23 2.23 -7.38
C ARG A 268 -17.25 2.79 -6.39
N ASP A 269 -17.71 1.99 -5.43
CA ASP A 269 -18.58 2.47 -4.34
C ASP A 269 -17.91 3.61 -3.55
N ARG A 270 -16.64 3.42 -3.13
CA ARG A 270 -15.91 4.43 -2.37
C ARG A 270 -15.61 5.70 -3.20
N ILE A 271 -15.38 5.57 -4.50
CA ILE A 271 -15.21 6.70 -5.43
C ILE A 271 -16.49 7.53 -5.50
N ALA A 272 -17.66 6.90 -5.68
CA ALA A 272 -18.94 7.61 -5.71
C ALA A 272 -19.23 8.34 -4.38
N LEU A 273 -18.84 7.75 -3.24
CA LEU A 273 -18.96 8.42 -1.94
C LEU A 273 -18.03 9.63 -1.81
N LYS A 274 -16.81 9.52 -2.35
CA LYS A 274 -15.85 10.63 -2.37
C LYS A 274 -16.37 11.77 -3.23
N GLU A 275 -16.85 11.48 -4.44
CA GLU A 275 -17.38 12.49 -5.37
C GLU A 275 -18.55 13.25 -4.75
N SER A 276 -19.51 12.54 -4.16
CA SER A 276 -20.64 13.18 -3.47
C SER A 276 -20.27 13.92 -2.18
N LEU A 277 -19.06 13.74 -1.63
CA LEU A 277 -18.52 14.62 -0.59
C LEU A 277 -17.93 15.89 -1.20
N ASP A 278 -17.10 15.72 -2.23
CA ASP A 278 -16.43 16.82 -2.92
C ASP A 278 -17.45 17.77 -3.57
N GLU A 279 -18.61 17.27 -4.03
CA GLU A 279 -19.72 18.11 -4.51
C GLU A 279 -20.31 19.03 -3.43
N LYS A 280 -20.47 18.51 -2.20
CA LYS A 280 -20.94 19.29 -1.06
C LYS A 280 -19.86 20.23 -0.54
N GLU A 281 -18.60 19.85 -0.71
CA GLU A 281 -17.40 20.57 -0.29
C GLU A 281 -16.74 21.29 -1.46
N SER A 282 -17.49 22.02 -2.29
CA SER A 282 -16.97 22.83 -3.41
C SER A 282 -15.87 22.12 -4.24
N LYS A 283 -16.28 21.40 -5.29
CA LYS A 283 -15.57 20.54 -6.28
C LYS A 283 -14.06 20.70 -6.52
N SER A 284 -13.43 21.80 -6.15
CA SER A 284 -12.00 22.06 -6.28
C SER A 284 -11.20 21.59 -5.06
N GLN A 285 -10.41 20.52 -5.22
CA GLN A 285 -9.21 20.37 -4.39
C GLN A 285 -8.26 21.50 -4.78
N LYS A 286 -8.05 22.46 -3.87
CA LYS A 286 -7.17 23.60 -4.15
C LYS A 286 -5.71 23.15 -4.05
N CYS A 287 -4.90 23.70 -4.94
CA CYS A 287 -3.45 23.66 -4.79
C CYS A 287 -3.07 24.15 -3.38
N HIS A 288 -2.11 23.50 -2.73
CA HIS A 288 -1.68 23.87 -1.38
C HIS A 288 -1.00 25.24 -1.31
N ARG A 289 -0.52 25.75 -2.46
CA ARG A 289 -0.06 27.13 -2.54
C ARG A 289 -1.24 28.07 -2.32
N GLY A 290 -1.24 28.81 -1.20
CA GLY A 290 -2.35 29.66 -0.77
C GLY A 290 -2.85 30.67 -1.82
N ASP A 291 -1.94 31.21 -2.64
CA ASP A 291 -2.28 32.21 -3.67
C ASP A 291 -2.69 31.60 -5.02
N CYS A 292 -2.67 30.27 -5.15
CA CYS A 292 -3.04 29.60 -6.38
C CYS A 292 -4.56 29.45 -6.49
N ARG A 293 -5.15 30.13 -7.47
CA ARG A 293 -6.59 30.05 -7.78
C ARG A 293 -6.94 28.95 -8.79
N THR A 294 -5.93 28.22 -9.27
CA THR A 294 -6.13 27.13 -10.23
C THR A 294 -6.98 26.04 -9.60
N VAL A 295 -8.14 25.81 -10.20
CA VAL A 295 -8.99 24.67 -9.92
C VAL A 295 -8.69 23.64 -10.99
N MET A 296 -8.21 22.48 -10.57
CA MET A 296 -7.97 21.34 -11.43
C MET A 296 -8.77 20.15 -10.93
N ASP A 297 -8.97 19.19 -11.82
CA ASP A 297 -9.41 17.87 -11.41
C ASP A 297 -8.40 17.35 -10.36
N PRO A 298 -8.88 16.80 -9.22
CA PRO A 298 -8.03 16.19 -8.21
C PRO A 298 -7.00 15.20 -8.78
N ASP A 299 -7.26 14.61 -9.93
CA ASP A 299 -6.44 13.61 -10.58
C ASP A 299 -5.26 14.16 -11.39
N ASP A 300 -5.33 15.45 -11.74
CA ASP A 300 -4.27 16.19 -12.43
C ASP A 300 -3.31 16.88 -11.46
N LEU A 301 -3.64 16.89 -10.15
CA LEU A 301 -2.78 17.46 -9.12
C LEU A 301 -1.58 16.53 -8.82
N LEU A 302 -0.40 17.14 -8.73
CA LEU A 302 0.85 16.53 -8.29
C LEU A 302 0.92 16.48 -6.76
N ARG A 303 1.34 15.35 -6.19
CA ARG A 303 1.63 15.25 -4.76
C ARG A 303 3.10 15.56 -4.47
N CYS A 304 3.37 16.15 -3.32
CA CYS A 304 4.71 16.23 -2.76
C CYS A 304 5.24 14.82 -2.51
N THR A 305 6.29 14.40 -3.21
CA THR A 305 6.90 13.07 -3.00
C THR A 305 7.53 12.91 -1.62
N GLY A 306 7.81 14.03 -0.93
CA GLY A 306 8.41 14.02 0.40
C GLY A 306 7.41 13.71 1.52
N CYS A 307 6.32 14.47 1.61
CA CYS A 307 5.33 14.30 2.68
C CYS A 307 4.04 13.64 2.24
N ILE A 308 3.86 13.38 0.92
CA ILE A 308 2.73 12.72 0.25
C ILE A 308 1.32 13.30 0.52
N SER A 309 1.26 14.36 1.32
CA SER A 309 0.04 15.02 1.77
C SER A 309 -0.28 16.27 0.96
N ALA A 310 0.72 17.12 0.71
CA ALA A 310 0.51 18.34 -0.06
C ALA A 310 0.32 18.03 -1.56
N ILE A 311 -0.62 18.72 -2.18
CA ILE A 311 -0.99 18.62 -3.60
C ILE A 311 -0.83 19.98 -4.29
N TYR A 312 -0.36 19.97 -5.53
CA TYR A 312 -0.05 21.15 -6.33
C TYR A 312 -0.51 20.93 -7.77
N CYS A 313 -0.91 21.99 -8.47
CA CYS A 313 -1.24 21.90 -9.90
C CYS A 313 -0.01 21.53 -10.75
N ASP A 314 1.17 21.99 -10.34
CA ASP A 314 2.41 21.78 -11.06
C ASP A 314 3.64 21.89 -10.12
N ARG A 315 4.83 21.62 -10.67
CA ARG A 315 6.10 21.74 -9.95
C ARG A 315 6.46 23.19 -9.62
N ALA A 316 5.94 24.18 -10.33
CA ALA A 316 6.22 25.59 -10.06
C ALA A 316 5.51 26.04 -8.77
N CYS A 317 4.25 25.66 -8.59
CA CYS A 317 3.49 25.90 -7.36
C CYS A 317 4.12 25.21 -6.15
N GLN A 318 4.61 23.98 -6.31
CA GLN A 318 5.37 23.32 -5.25
C GLN A 318 6.64 24.10 -4.86
N LYS A 319 7.41 24.58 -5.85
CA LYS A 319 8.63 25.38 -5.59
C LYS A 319 8.31 26.70 -4.90
N MET A 320 7.24 27.37 -5.30
CA MET A 320 6.81 28.64 -4.71
C MET A 320 6.30 28.46 -3.28
N ASP A 321 5.59 27.37 -2.98
CA ASP A 321 5.10 27.06 -1.62
C ASP A 321 6.21 26.52 -0.71
N TRP A 322 7.35 26.10 -1.26
CA TRP A 322 8.43 25.45 -0.51
C TRP A 322 8.89 26.20 0.76
N PRO A 323 9.06 27.54 0.78
CA PRO A 323 9.45 28.25 1.99
C PRO A 323 8.49 28.01 3.18
N LEU A 324 7.19 27.90 2.91
CA LEU A 324 6.15 27.63 3.92
C LEU A 324 6.01 26.13 4.19
N HIS A 325 6.01 25.32 3.14
CA HIS A 325 5.79 23.88 3.20
C HIS A 325 6.94 23.10 3.85
N LYS A 326 8.19 23.56 3.67
CA LYS A 326 9.42 22.82 4.01
C LYS A 326 9.43 22.31 5.44
N LEU A 327 8.99 23.11 6.41
CA LEU A 327 8.98 22.74 7.81
C LEU A 327 8.01 21.57 8.07
N ALA A 328 6.77 21.71 7.61
CA ALA A 328 5.75 20.66 7.72
C ALA A 328 6.19 19.39 6.97
N CYS A 329 6.75 19.53 5.77
CA CYS A 329 7.26 18.43 4.96
C CYS A 329 8.34 17.63 5.71
N LYS A 330 9.33 18.32 6.27
CA LYS A 330 10.41 17.69 7.05
C LYS A 330 9.88 17.00 8.31
N LYS A 331 8.91 17.60 8.99
CA LYS A 331 8.27 16.98 10.17
C LYS A 331 7.57 15.67 9.78
N THR A 332 6.78 15.67 8.71
CA THR A 332 6.14 14.44 8.22
C THR A 332 7.18 13.40 7.82
N GLN A 333 8.22 13.79 7.08
CA GLN A 333 9.31 12.87 6.73
C GLN A 333 10.02 12.28 7.94
N GLN A 334 10.19 13.06 9.01
CA GLN A 334 10.78 12.58 10.25
C GLN A 334 9.86 11.54 10.92
N LEU A 335 8.55 11.81 11.01
CA LEU A 335 7.59 10.82 11.51
C LEU A 335 7.64 9.51 10.71
N LEU A 336 7.74 9.59 9.37
CA LEU A 336 7.88 8.42 8.51
C LEU A 336 9.19 7.66 8.80
N ARG A 337 10.32 8.35 8.94
CA ARG A 337 11.62 7.74 9.27
C ARG A 337 11.64 7.09 10.65
N ASP A 338 10.97 7.70 11.62
CA ASP A 338 10.89 7.21 13.00
C ASP A 338 9.82 6.11 13.16
N GLY A 339 9.11 5.77 12.07
CA GLY A 339 8.02 4.81 12.11
C GLY A 339 6.81 5.28 12.91
N ILE A 340 6.72 6.58 13.20
CA ILE A 340 5.61 7.19 13.94
C ILE A 340 4.44 7.41 12.98
N ALA A 341 3.25 7.05 13.43
CA ALA A 341 2.05 7.18 12.61
C ALA A 341 1.69 8.66 12.39
N VAL A 342 1.66 9.09 11.12
CA VAL A 342 1.28 10.44 10.72
C VAL A 342 -0.19 10.69 11.13
N PRO A 343 -0.53 11.83 11.72
CA PRO A 343 -1.92 12.14 12.06
C PRO A 343 -2.84 12.11 10.83
N MET A 344 -4.06 11.59 10.98
CA MET A 344 -5.06 11.64 9.91
C MET A 344 -5.57 13.07 9.75
N SER A 345 -5.73 13.51 8.51
CA SER A 345 -6.30 14.83 8.25
C SER A 345 -7.80 14.83 8.58
N PRO A 346 -8.40 15.98 8.91
CA PRO A 346 -9.84 16.09 9.12
C PRO A 346 -10.68 15.59 7.93
N GLY A 347 -10.16 15.76 6.71
CA GLY A 347 -10.81 15.26 5.49
C GLY A 347 -10.81 13.72 5.38
N GLU A 348 -9.78 13.05 5.90
CA GLU A 348 -9.74 11.58 6.00
C GLU A 348 -10.78 11.09 7.01
N THR A 349 -10.79 11.67 8.21
CA THR A 349 -11.74 11.30 9.28
C THR A 349 -13.19 11.51 8.85
N ARG A 350 -13.49 12.59 8.11
CA ARG A 350 -14.83 12.86 7.57
C ARG A 350 -15.24 11.88 6.50
N PHE A 351 -14.31 11.49 5.62
CA PHE A 351 -14.57 10.50 4.58
C PHE A 351 -14.91 9.13 5.19
N ILE A 352 -14.14 8.69 6.18
CA ILE A 352 -14.43 7.45 6.94
C ILE A 352 -15.81 7.54 7.61
N GLY A 353 -16.13 8.67 8.24
CA GLY A 353 -17.44 8.87 8.86
C GLY A 353 -18.60 8.75 7.85
N LYS A 354 -18.41 9.19 6.60
CA LYS A 354 -19.42 8.99 5.55
C LYS A 354 -19.58 7.54 5.15
N ILE A 355 -18.50 6.76 5.10
CA ILE A 355 -18.56 5.31 4.88
C ILE A 355 -19.40 4.67 5.99
N VAL A 356 -19.09 4.98 7.25
CA VAL A 356 -19.84 4.50 8.42
C VAL A 356 -21.33 4.85 8.31
N PHE A 357 -21.68 6.10 8.00
CA PHE A 357 -23.08 6.51 7.88
C PHE A 357 -23.82 5.84 6.72
N LYS A 358 -23.14 5.57 5.59
CA LYS A 358 -23.71 4.77 4.51
C LYS A 358 -23.99 3.36 5.00
N ASP A 359 -23.00 2.71 5.61
CA ASP A 359 -23.10 1.33 6.06
C ASP A 359 -24.18 1.19 7.15
N ILE A 360 -24.34 2.18 8.04
CA ILE A 360 -25.47 2.24 8.99
C ILE A 360 -26.81 2.28 8.25
N GLY A 361 -26.93 3.13 7.23
CA GLY A 361 -28.16 3.23 6.44
C GLY A 361 -28.48 1.94 5.67
N GLU A 362 -27.47 1.27 5.14
CA GLU A 362 -27.63 0.00 4.40
C GLU A 362 -27.91 -1.20 5.32
N ASN A 363 -27.40 -1.18 6.56
CA ASN A 363 -27.55 -2.27 7.54
C ASN A 363 -28.63 -2.02 8.61
N GLY A 364 -29.49 -1.02 8.47
CA GLY A 364 -30.44 -0.59 9.51
C GLY A 364 -31.30 -1.73 10.09
N GLU A 365 -31.84 -2.62 9.26
CA GLU A 365 -32.66 -3.76 9.75
C GLU A 365 -31.82 -4.78 10.54
N LEU A 366 -30.61 -5.08 10.08
CA LEU A 366 -29.68 -5.97 10.79
C LEU A 366 -29.26 -5.35 12.13
N MET A 367 -28.95 -4.05 12.14
CA MET A 367 -28.61 -3.31 13.35
C MET A 367 -29.77 -3.35 14.35
N LYS A 368 -31.00 -3.14 13.90
CA LYS A 368 -32.21 -3.23 14.73
C LYS A 368 -32.40 -4.62 15.33
N ALA A 369 -32.18 -5.67 14.52
CA ALA A 369 -32.26 -7.05 14.96
C ALA A 369 -31.21 -7.36 16.04
N LEU A 370 -29.94 -6.96 15.82
CA LEU A 370 -28.86 -7.11 16.80
C LEU A 370 -29.17 -6.39 18.11
N LEU A 371 -29.68 -5.16 18.05
CA LEU A 371 -30.03 -4.38 19.23
C LEU A 371 -31.15 -5.03 20.04
N THR A 372 -32.17 -5.54 19.35
CA THR A 372 -33.35 -6.15 20.00
C THR A 372 -33.03 -7.54 20.55
N ALA A 373 -32.13 -8.28 19.91
CA ALA A 373 -31.68 -9.60 20.34
C ALA A 373 -30.67 -9.54 21.51
N HIS A 374 -30.09 -8.39 21.82
CA HIS A 374 -29.05 -8.29 22.85
C HIS A 374 -29.60 -8.57 24.26
N PRO A 375 -28.97 -9.47 25.05
CA PRO A 375 -29.47 -9.86 26.38
C PRO A 375 -29.72 -8.67 27.31
N ASP A 376 -28.76 -7.73 27.40
CA ASP A 376 -28.91 -6.54 28.26
C ASP A 376 -30.05 -5.61 27.83
N LYS A 377 -30.40 -5.57 26.53
CA LYS A 377 -31.54 -4.78 26.06
C LYS A 377 -32.86 -5.40 26.51
N GLN A 378 -32.93 -6.73 26.56
CA GLN A 378 -34.12 -7.48 26.98
C GLN A 378 -34.27 -7.53 28.50
N SER A 379 -33.17 -7.71 29.24
CA SER A 379 -33.18 -7.93 30.69
C SER A 379 -33.16 -6.64 31.52
N SER A 380 -32.43 -5.62 31.09
CA SER A 380 -32.12 -4.43 31.92
C SER A 380 -32.76 -3.12 31.43
N ARG A 381 -33.63 -3.17 30.41
CA ARG A 381 -34.31 -1.99 29.79
C ARG A 381 -33.34 -0.83 29.48
N ARG A 382 -32.09 -1.14 29.16
CA ARG A 382 -31.06 -0.13 28.86
C ARG A 382 -31.48 0.76 27.70
N SER A 383 -31.06 2.02 27.76
CA SER A 383 -31.25 2.96 26.66
C SER A 383 -30.50 2.47 25.42
N SER A 384 -30.98 2.81 24.23
CA SER A 384 -30.24 2.51 22.98
C SER A 384 -28.88 3.21 22.96
N SER A 385 -28.77 4.37 23.62
CA SER A 385 -27.52 5.12 23.74
C SER A 385 -26.43 4.45 24.56
N GLU A 386 -26.76 3.40 25.32
CA GLU A 386 -25.78 2.58 26.05
C GLU A 386 -25.11 1.51 25.19
N PHE A 387 -25.49 1.41 23.91
CA PHE A 387 -24.93 0.47 22.96
C PHE A 387 -24.10 1.16 21.88
N VAL A 388 -23.11 0.43 21.39
CA VAL A 388 -22.17 0.88 20.35
C VAL A 388 -22.16 -0.12 19.21
N PHE A 389 -22.34 0.36 17.98
CA PHE A 389 -22.07 -0.47 16.80
C PHE A 389 -20.61 -0.35 16.38
N HIS A 390 -19.88 -1.45 16.42
CA HIS A 390 -18.47 -1.51 16.01
C HIS A 390 -18.34 -2.10 14.62
N PHE A 391 -17.85 -1.29 13.69
CA PHE A 391 -17.53 -1.65 12.32
C PHE A 391 -16.05 -1.98 12.20
N ASP A 392 -15.74 -3.20 11.76
CA ASP A 392 -14.39 -3.66 11.47
C ASP A 392 -14.14 -3.58 9.95
N TYR A 393 -13.40 -2.54 9.55
CA TYR A 393 -12.95 -2.33 8.17
C TYR A 393 -11.56 -2.91 7.89
N THR A 394 -10.96 -3.61 8.85
CA THR A 394 -9.71 -4.39 8.62
C THR A 394 -9.99 -5.69 7.86
N ARG A 395 -11.27 -6.02 7.65
CA ARG A 395 -11.75 -7.21 6.95
C ARG A 395 -12.56 -6.86 5.72
N VAL A 396 -12.56 -7.78 4.76
CA VAL A 396 -13.29 -7.65 3.49
C VAL A 396 -14.07 -8.96 3.26
N PRO A 397 -15.41 -8.94 3.28
CA PRO A 397 -16.28 -7.80 3.59
C PRO A 397 -16.12 -7.31 5.04
N SER A 398 -16.45 -6.04 5.28
CA SER A 398 -16.43 -5.46 6.63
C SER A 398 -17.46 -6.14 7.54
N THR A 399 -17.13 -6.27 8.82
CA THR A 399 -18.03 -6.90 9.81
C THR A 399 -18.55 -5.88 10.80
N MET A 400 -19.69 -6.19 11.43
CA MET A 400 -20.33 -5.32 12.41
C MET A 400 -20.72 -6.13 13.64
N ARG A 401 -20.46 -5.59 14.83
CA ARG A 401 -20.88 -6.17 16.12
C ARG A 401 -21.45 -5.10 17.04
N LEU A 402 -22.27 -5.52 18.01
CA LEU A 402 -22.83 -4.65 19.03
C LEU A 402 -22.03 -4.81 20.33
N LEU A 403 -21.66 -3.69 20.96
CA LEU A 403 -20.91 -3.61 22.21
C LEU A 403 -21.65 -2.70 23.20
N LEU A 404 -21.24 -2.69 24.46
CA LEU A 404 -21.70 -1.71 25.45
C LEU A 404 -20.79 -0.48 25.46
N THR A 405 -21.34 0.69 25.82
CA THR A 405 -20.53 1.91 25.99
C THR A 405 -19.48 1.78 27.09
N SER A 406 -19.73 0.94 28.11
CA SER A 406 -18.75 0.61 29.15
C SER A 406 -17.47 0.01 28.58
N ASP A 407 -17.56 -0.73 27.47
CA ASP A 407 -16.41 -1.39 26.83
C ASP A 407 -15.47 -0.39 26.14
N LEU A 408 -15.93 0.85 25.91
CA LEU A 408 -15.13 1.93 25.34
C LEU A 408 -14.56 2.91 26.38
N SER A 409 -15.00 2.82 27.63
CA SER A 409 -14.65 3.81 28.65
C SER A 409 -13.16 3.84 28.97
N GLY A 410 -12.57 5.04 29.09
CA GLY A 410 -11.18 5.23 29.48
C GLY A 410 -10.16 4.99 28.37
N MET A 411 -10.61 4.80 27.12
CA MET A 411 -9.70 4.63 25.98
C MET A 411 -9.13 5.97 25.47
N HIS A 412 -9.92 7.04 25.49
CA HIS A 412 -9.49 8.38 25.07
C HIS A 412 -10.48 9.47 25.54
N ALA A 413 -9.98 10.55 26.15
CA ALA A 413 -10.84 11.60 26.75
C ALA A 413 -11.84 12.24 25.77
N GLU A 414 -11.45 12.42 24.49
CA GLU A 414 -12.39 12.92 23.47
C GLU A 414 -13.49 11.91 23.12
N TRP A 415 -13.21 10.60 23.20
CA TRP A 415 -14.20 9.56 22.93
C TRP A 415 -15.16 9.43 24.09
N ASP A 416 -14.64 9.48 25.33
CA ASP A 416 -15.45 9.45 26.54
C ASP A 416 -16.50 10.56 26.50
N LYS A 417 -16.11 11.77 26.11
CA LYS A 417 -17.05 12.89 25.93
C LYS A 417 -18.15 12.60 24.91
N ILE A 418 -17.82 12.05 23.74
CA ILE A 418 -18.81 11.70 22.70
C ILE A 418 -19.78 10.63 23.21
N VAL A 419 -19.24 9.62 23.91
CA VAL A 419 -20.03 8.53 24.49
C VAL A 419 -20.96 9.08 25.57
N GLU A 420 -20.47 9.92 26.48
CA GLU A 420 -21.27 10.59 27.51
C GLU A 420 -22.37 11.46 26.90
N ASP A 421 -22.06 12.26 25.88
CA ASP A 421 -23.03 13.08 25.15
C ASP A 421 -24.14 12.21 24.55
N CYS A 422 -23.80 11.06 23.98
CA CYS A 422 -24.80 10.14 23.44
C CYS A 422 -25.63 9.48 24.54
N VAL A 423 -25.02 9.01 25.63
CA VAL A 423 -25.74 8.42 26.77
C VAL A 423 -26.74 9.41 27.37
N ARG A 424 -26.34 10.69 27.50
CA ARG A 424 -27.22 11.79 27.97
C ARG A 424 -28.38 12.11 27.04
N SER A 425 -28.37 11.64 25.79
CA SER A 425 -29.48 11.83 24.85
C SER A 425 -30.66 10.88 25.06
N GLU A 426 -30.60 9.99 26.07
CA GLU A 426 -31.69 9.11 26.48
C GLU A 426 -32.30 8.27 25.34
N GLY A 427 -31.49 7.87 24.36
CA GLY A 427 -31.89 7.00 23.25
C GLY A 427 -32.05 7.72 21.92
N GLU A 428 -31.87 9.05 21.85
CA GLU A 428 -31.93 9.80 20.58
C GLU A 428 -30.68 9.62 19.72
N MET A 429 -29.52 9.50 20.35
CA MET A 429 -28.22 9.34 19.72
C MET A 429 -27.55 8.04 20.16
N MET A 430 -26.83 7.42 19.24
CA MET A 430 -26.00 6.24 19.47
C MET A 430 -24.58 6.49 18.98
N VAL A 431 -23.67 5.59 19.34
CA VAL A 431 -22.27 5.64 18.95
C VAL A 431 -21.97 4.52 17.95
N ALA A 432 -21.27 4.87 16.88
CA ALA A 432 -20.61 3.92 16.00
C ALA A 432 -19.10 4.05 16.15
N THR A 433 -18.39 2.92 16.15
CA THR A 433 -16.93 2.90 16.05
C THR A 433 -16.50 2.29 14.72
N ALA A 434 -15.39 2.77 14.17
CA ALA A 434 -14.78 2.25 12.95
C ALA A 434 -13.33 1.87 13.22
N GLU A 435 -13.02 0.58 13.14
CA GLU A 435 -11.65 0.09 13.19
C GLU A 435 -11.06 0.02 11.78
N VAL A 436 -9.94 0.70 11.56
CA VAL A 436 -9.29 0.83 10.25
C VAL A 436 -7.82 0.42 10.30
N GLN A 437 -7.33 -0.20 9.23
CA GLN A 437 -5.96 -0.69 9.12
C GLN A 437 -4.95 0.46 8.89
N ARG A 438 -3.84 0.51 9.64
CA ARG A 438 -2.76 1.51 9.51
C ARG A 438 -1.36 0.88 9.47
N GLY A 439 -1.17 -0.15 8.66
CA GLY A 439 0.07 -0.94 8.65
C GLY A 439 -0.09 -2.17 9.54
N SER A 440 0.81 -2.39 10.50
CA SER A 440 0.69 -3.45 11.51
C SER A 440 -0.20 -3.06 12.69
N MET A 441 -0.59 -1.79 12.76
CA MET A 441 -1.48 -1.25 13.79
C MET A 441 -2.88 -1.01 13.21
N THR A 442 -3.89 -1.02 14.07
CA THR A 442 -5.23 -0.53 13.76
C THR A 442 -5.45 0.83 14.41
N ARG A 443 -6.49 1.54 13.96
CA ARG A 443 -6.97 2.76 14.60
C ARG A 443 -8.48 2.71 14.69
N THR A 444 -9.00 3.02 15.87
CA THR A 444 -10.45 3.17 16.08
C THR A 444 -10.84 4.63 15.97
N LEU A 445 -11.98 4.88 15.35
CA LEU A 445 -12.63 6.18 15.24
C LEU A 445 -14.03 6.09 15.81
N VAL A 446 -14.53 7.19 16.37
CA VAL A 446 -15.82 7.25 17.07
C VAL A 446 -16.71 8.29 16.38
N TYR A 447 -17.95 7.90 16.09
CA TYR A 447 -18.92 8.72 15.38
C TYR A 447 -20.28 8.67 16.08
N PRO A 448 -20.82 9.82 16.55
CA PRO A 448 -22.19 9.87 17.01
C PRO A 448 -23.15 9.84 15.81
N PHE A 449 -24.30 9.18 15.95
CA PHE A 449 -25.35 9.16 14.93
C PHE A 449 -26.75 9.09 15.55
N PRO A 450 -27.79 9.63 14.89
CA PRO A 450 -29.16 9.54 15.39
C PRO A 450 -29.70 8.11 15.34
N THR A 451 -30.31 7.64 16.42
CA THR A 451 -30.97 6.32 16.49
C THR A 451 -32.03 6.14 15.40
N THR A 452 -32.63 7.24 14.94
CA THR A 452 -33.60 7.24 13.84
C THR A 452 -33.04 6.70 12.51
N MET A 453 -31.73 6.70 12.31
CA MET A 453 -31.09 6.08 11.14
C MET A 453 -31.26 4.56 11.09
N ILE A 454 -31.43 3.91 12.24
CA ILE A 454 -31.71 2.47 12.36
C ILE A 454 -33.21 2.19 12.26
N ILE A 455 -34.04 3.13 12.72
CA ILE A 455 -35.49 2.95 12.86
C ILE A 455 -36.27 3.26 11.58
N LYS A 456 -35.75 4.15 10.71
CA LYS A 456 -36.41 4.44 9.43
C LYS A 456 -36.31 3.24 8.49
N LYS A 457 -37.47 2.76 8.00
CA LYS A 457 -37.55 1.76 6.92
C LYS A 457 -36.57 2.14 5.80
N SER A 458 -35.68 1.22 5.48
CA SER A 458 -34.75 1.26 4.34
C SER A 458 -35.37 2.03 3.16
N LEU A 459 -34.72 3.11 2.73
CA LEU A 459 -35.01 3.75 1.45
C LEU A 459 -34.88 2.69 0.36
N LYS A 460 -35.96 2.51 -0.41
CA LYS A 460 -36.14 1.50 -1.46
C LYS A 460 -34.83 1.17 -2.21
N PRO A 461 -34.55 -0.11 -2.52
CA PRO A 461 -33.47 -0.45 -3.43
C PRO A 461 -33.64 0.32 -4.73
N GLY A 462 -32.53 0.83 -5.24
CA GLY A 462 -32.47 1.78 -6.34
C GLY A 462 -33.37 1.40 -7.51
N LYS A 463 -33.98 2.42 -8.12
CA LYS A 463 -34.50 2.33 -9.48
C LYS A 463 -33.47 1.57 -10.31
N GLN A 464 -33.86 0.41 -10.85
CA GLN A 464 -33.23 -0.13 -12.04
C GLN A 464 -33.03 1.05 -13.01
N VAL A 465 -31.78 1.29 -13.37
CA VAL A 465 -31.47 2.02 -14.59
C VAL A 465 -32.21 1.29 -15.68
N ARG A 466 -33.28 1.91 -16.21
CA ARG A 466 -33.86 1.48 -17.48
C ARG A 466 -32.73 1.54 -18.49
N SER A 467 -32.28 0.39 -18.97
CA SER A 467 -31.49 0.31 -20.19
C SER A 467 -32.30 0.99 -21.28
N ARG A 468 -31.84 2.14 -21.77
CA ARG A 468 -32.21 2.62 -23.10
C ARG A 468 -31.28 1.90 -24.06
N ASP A 469 -31.60 0.64 -24.33
CA ASP A 469 -31.15 -0.08 -25.52
C ASP A 469 -32.39 -0.84 -26.00
N ASP A 470 -33.17 -0.13 -26.81
CA ASP A 470 -34.28 -0.66 -27.61
C ASP A 470 -33.66 -1.10 -28.95
N PRO A 471 -33.65 -2.40 -29.32
CA PRO A 471 -32.94 -2.87 -30.51
C PRO A 471 -33.65 -2.56 -31.84
N ASP A 472 -34.84 -1.97 -31.87
CA ASP A 472 -35.68 -1.91 -33.07
C ASP A 472 -35.76 -0.55 -33.76
N LYS A 473 -34.62 0.13 -33.94
CA LYS A 473 -34.50 1.23 -34.92
C LYS A 473 -33.20 1.18 -35.71
N LEU A 474 -33.09 0.16 -36.55
CA LEU A 474 -32.12 0.09 -37.65
C LEU A 474 -32.89 0.08 -38.98
N GLU A 475 -33.42 1.23 -39.38
CA GLU A 475 -33.78 1.45 -40.79
C GLU A 475 -33.54 2.89 -41.21
N HIS A 476 -32.93 3.00 -42.39
CA HIS A 476 -32.83 4.16 -43.27
C HIS A 476 -31.90 5.27 -42.83
N TRP A 477 -30.67 5.27 -43.36
CA TRP A 477 -30.15 6.39 -44.18
C TRP A 477 -29.13 5.82 -45.18
N ARG A 478 -29.56 5.69 -46.44
CA ARG A 478 -28.69 5.57 -47.62
C ARG A 478 -28.37 6.99 -48.11
N LEU A 479 -27.13 7.15 -48.57
CA LEU A 479 -26.69 7.96 -49.72
C LEU A 479 -26.96 9.48 -49.65
N ASP A 480 -25.91 10.31 -49.60
CA ASP A 480 -25.23 10.80 -50.82
C ASP A 480 -24.08 11.77 -50.48
N ASP A 481 -23.15 11.83 -51.43
CA ASP A 481 -22.19 12.91 -51.74
C ASP A 481 -20.80 12.99 -51.05
N ILE A 482 -19.84 12.48 -51.84
CA ILE A 482 -18.40 12.85 -52.05
C ILE A 482 -17.36 12.38 -51.02
#